data_AF-A0A951RF49-F1
#
_entry.id   AF-A0A951RF49-F1
#
_cell.length_a   1.000
_cell.length_b   1.000
_cell.length_c   1.000
_cell.angle_alpha   90.00
_cell.angle_beta   90.00
_cell.angle_gamma   90.00
#
_symmetry.space_group_name_H-M   'P 1'
#
loop_
_entity.id
_entity.type
_entity.pdbx_description
1 polymer ?
#
loop_
_entity_poly.entity_id
_entity_poly.type
_entity_poly.pdbx_seq_one_letter_code
_entity_poly.pdbx_strand_id
1 'polypeptide(L)'
;MDTDDLSVEAYKAILIEAESFNHDLTLQFGLLSYSCENENEFVKKSIDLINEMMNLEIEEIDDIFFGNPPEIYEFQLALKRILKNIDRLEKIPLEKRTYD
;
A
#
# COMPACT_ATOMS: atom_id res chain seq x y z
N MET A 1 -9.25 8.38 -7.34
CA MET A 1 -8.10 9.19 -7.80
C MET A 1 -7.16 8.29 -8.56
N ASP A 2 -6.36 8.81 -9.48
CA ASP A 2 -5.27 8.02 -10.07
C ASP A 2 -4.08 8.01 -9.09
N THR A 3 -3.20 7.03 -9.24
CA THR A 3 -1.91 7.00 -8.52
C THR A 3 -1.02 8.19 -8.86
N ASP A 4 -1.21 8.81 -10.03
CA ASP A 4 -0.53 10.04 -10.44
C ASP A 4 -0.97 11.27 -9.61
N ASP A 5 -2.11 11.22 -8.91
CA ASP A 5 -2.56 12.31 -8.03
C ASP A 5 -1.90 12.23 -6.63
N LEU A 6 -1.09 11.21 -6.35
CA LEU A 6 -0.39 11.06 -5.08
C LEU A 6 0.83 11.97 -5.00
N SER A 7 1.10 12.48 -3.79
CA SER A 7 2.41 13.05 -3.51
C SER A 7 3.52 12.02 -3.73
N VAL A 8 4.71 12.52 -4.11
CA VAL A 8 5.91 11.70 -4.26
C VAL A 8 6.21 10.91 -2.98
N GLU A 9 5.95 11.49 -1.81
CA GLU A 9 6.11 10.82 -0.52
C GLU A 9 5.11 9.67 -0.32
N ALA A 10 3.83 9.87 -0.65
CA ALA A 10 2.81 8.82 -0.53
C ALA A 10 3.03 7.69 -1.54
N TYR A 11 3.34 8.06 -2.78
CA TYR A 11 3.68 7.12 -3.85
C TYR A 11 4.86 6.22 -3.44
N LYS A 12 5.93 6.83 -2.88
CA LYS A 12 7.09 6.07 -2.40
C LYS A 12 6.79 5.22 -1.17
N ALA A 13 6.00 5.75 -0.23
CA ALA A 13 5.72 5.06 1.03
C ALA A 13 4.95 3.76 0.82
N ILE A 14 4.03 3.75 -0.16
CA ILE A 14 3.09 2.66 -0.39
C ILE A 14 3.43 1.90 -1.67
N LEU A 15 3.35 2.55 -2.84
CA LEU A 15 3.46 1.87 -4.14
C LEU A 15 4.88 1.39 -4.45
N ILE A 16 5.91 2.21 -4.20
CA ILE A 16 7.30 1.78 -4.43
C ILE A 16 7.73 0.69 -3.45
N GLU A 17 7.34 0.78 -2.17
CA GLU A 17 7.66 -0.28 -1.20
C GLU A 17 6.95 -1.58 -1.57
N ALA A 18 5.66 -1.53 -1.95
CA ALA A 18 4.92 -2.68 -2.45
C ALA A 18 5.58 -3.29 -3.70
N GLU A 19 5.93 -2.47 -4.70
CA GLU A 19 6.53 -2.91 -5.96
C GLU A 19 7.90 -3.53 -5.76
N SER A 20 8.68 -2.99 -4.83
CA SER A 20 9.98 -3.55 -4.47
C SER A 20 9.89 -4.94 -3.85
N PHE A 21 8.74 -5.28 -3.26
CA PHE A 21 8.47 -6.60 -2.71
C PHE A 21 7.85 -7.53 -3.76
N ASN A 22 6.71 -7.14 -4.31
CA ASN A 22 5.97 -7.94 -5.29
C ASN A 22 4.96 -7.05 -6.05
N HIS A 23 4.95 -7.20 -7.37
CA HIS A 23 4.06 -6.45 -8.26
C HIS A 23 2.57 -6.64 -7.94
N ASP A 24 2.15 -7.87 -7.61
CA ASP A 24 0.75 -8.18 -7.32
C ASP A 24 0.26 -7.48 -6.04
N LEU A 25 1.17 -7.24 -5.08
CA LEU A 25 0.86 -6.42 -3.91
C LEU A 25 0.65 -4.96 -4.32
N THR A 26 1.47 -4.42 -5.22
CA THR A 26 1.29 -3.05 -5.76
C THR A 26 -0.05 -2.89 -6.43
N LEU A 27 -0.50 -3.90 -7.20
CA LEU A 27 -1.79 -3.87 -7.88
C LEU A 27 -2.96 -3.68 -6.90
N GLN A 28 -2.90 -4.27 -5.71
CA GLN A 28 -3.95 -4.10 -4.70
C GLN A 28 -4.08 -2.62 -4.28
N PHE A 29 -2.96 -1.93 -4.07
CA PHE A 29 -2.96 -0.50 -3.73
C PHE A 29 -3.31 0.38 -4.94
N GLY A 30 -2.87 0.04 -6.14
CA GLY A 30 -3.25 0.75 -7.36
C GLY A 30 -4.76 0.67 -7.62
N LEU A 31 -5.38 -0.49 -7.42
CA LEU A 31 -6.83 -0.65 -7.51
C LEU A 31 -7.54 0.15 -6.41
N LEU A 32 -6.99 0.15 -5.20
CA LEU A 32 -7.55 0.90 -4.07
C LEU A 32 -7.61 2.41 -4.35
N SER A 33 -6.62 2.99 -5.04
CA SER A 33 -6.57 4.44 -5.31
C SER A 33 -7.77 4.93 -6.12
N TYR A 34 -8.26 4.13 -7.07
CA TYR A 34 -9.45 4.47 -7.86
C TYR A 34 -10.70 4.64 -6.98
N SER A 35 -10.77 3.96 -5.84
CA SER A 35 -11.87 4.07 -4.87
C SER A 35 -11.72 5.21 -3.85
N CYS A 36 -10.65 6.00 -3.94
CA CYS A 36 -10.34 7.09 -3.01
C CYS A 36 -10.59 8.45 -3.67
N GLU A 37 -11.12 9.41 -2.92
CA GLU A 37 -11.34 10.78 -3.39
C GLU A 37 -10.06 11.61 -3.34
N ASN A 38 -9.15 11.33 -2.40
CA ASN A 38 -7.92 12.07 -2.17
C ASN A 38 -6.85 11.23 -1.45
N GLU A 39 -5.63 11.75 -1.38
CA GLU A 39 -4.47 11.07 -0.78
C GLU A 39 -4.67 10.70 0.70
N ASN A 40 -5.35 11.53 1.49
CA ASN A 40 -5.60 11.19 2.90
C ASN A 40 -6.53 9.99 3.03
N GLU A 41 -7.56 9.92 2.19
CA GLU A 41 -8.44 8.75 2.13
C GLU A 41 -7.67 7.51 1.64
N PHE A 42 -6.81 7.67 0.63
CA PHE A 42 -5.97 6.59 0.14
C PHE A 42 -5.03 6.03 1.22
N VAL A 43 -4.33 6.90 1.95
CA VAL A 43 -3.46 6.49 3.06
C VAL A 43 -4.25 5.74 4.13
N LYS A 44 -5.41 6.27 4.53
CA LYS A 44 -6.26 5.62 5.53
C LYS A 44 -6.74 4.24 5.08
N LYS A 45 -7.31 4.15 3.87
CA LYS A 45 -7.77 2.88 3.31
C LYS A 45 -6.62 1.89 3.08
N SER A 46 -5.41 2.37 2.79
CA SER A 46 -4.23 1.52 2.67
C SER A 46 -3.86 0.88 4.02
N ILE A 47 -3.96 1.63 5.12
CA ILE A 47 -3.78 1.08 6.46
C ILE A 47 -4.84 0.00 6.75
N ASP A 48 -6.10 0.28 6.42
CA ASP A 48 -7.20 -0.67 6.62
C ASP A 48 -6.97 -1.96 5.81
N LEU A 49 -6.63 -1.83 4.52
CA LEU A 49 -6.30 -2.96 3.64
C LEU A 49 -5.12 -3.78 4.18
N ILE A 50 -4.06 -3.13 4.67
CA ILE A 50 -2.93 -3.83 5.28
C ILE A 50 -3.36 -4.61 6.53
N ASN A 51 -4.21 -4.02 7.37
CA ASN A 51 -4.71 -4.70 8.57
C ASN A 51 -5.60 -5.90 8.22
N GLU A 52 -6.38 -5.82 7.15
CA GLU A 52 -7.13 -6.96 6.60
C GLU A 52 -6.17 -8.04 6.09
N MET A 53 -5.20 -7.67 5.24
CA MET A 53 -4.19 -8.58 4.69
C MET A 53 -3.36 -9.34 5.74
N MET A 54 -3.12 -8.71 6.90
CA MET A 54 -2.41 -9.34 8.02
C MET A 54 -3.15 -10.52 8.65
N ASN A 55 -4.46 -10.65 8.41
CA ASN A 55 -5.33 -11.66 8.99
C ASN A 55 -5.90 -12.66 7.98
N LEU A 56 -5.51 -12.56 6.70
CA LEU A 56 -6.00 -13.45 5.65
C LEU A 56 -5.53 -14.88 5.84
N GLU A 57 -6.39 -15.81 5.42
CA GLU A 57 -6.05 -17.22 5.27
C GLU A 57 -5.18 -17.44 4.03
N ILE A 58 -4.49 -18.59 3.96
CA ILE A 58 -3.56 -18.89 2.86
C ILE A 58 -4.28 -18.89 1.50
N GLU A 59 -5.52 -19.37 1.43
CA GLU A 59 -6.30 -19.39 0.18
C GLU A 59 -6.58 -17.97 -0.34
N GLU A 60 -6.84 -17.01 0.55
CA GLU A 60 -7.06 -15.62 0.18
C GLU A 60 -5.75 -14.92 -0.23
N ILE A 61 -4.63 -15.29 0.40
CA ILE A 61 -3.29 -14.83 -0.01
C ILE A 61 -2.97 -15.38 -1.41
N ASP A 62 -3.27 -16.66 -1.68
CA ASP A 62 -3.09 -17.25 -3.02
C ASP A 62 -3.86 -16.47 -4.08
N ASP A 63 -5.09 -16.06 -3.80
CA ASP A 63 -5.91 -15.27 -4.73
C ASP A 63 -5.29 -13.88 -5.00
N ILE A 64 -4.75 -13.20 -3.98
CA ILE A 64 -4.06 -11.90 -4.15
C ILE A 64 -2.86 -12.02 -5.09
N PHE A 65 -2.12 -13.13 -5.01
CA PHE A 65 -0.89 -13.39 -5.76
C PHE A 65 -1.11 -14.34 -6.95
N PHE A 66 -2.35 -14.45 -7.45
CA PHE A 66 -2.71 -15.24 -8.63
C PHE A 66 -2.18 -16.69 -8.62
N GLY A 67 -2.21 -17.32 -7.46
CA GLY A 67 -1.75 -18.70 -7.23
C GLY A 67 -0.23 -18.85 -7.06
N ASN A 68 0.51 -17.75 -6.88
CA ASN A 68 1.94 -17.75 -6.65
C ASN A 68 2.32 -16.86 -5.44
N PRO A 69 1.83 -17.20 -4.23
CA PRO A 69 2.08 -16.40 -3.05
C PRO A 69 3.57 -16.36 -2.69
N PRO A 70 4.07 -15.24 -2.13
CA PRO A 70 5.33 -15.23 -1.42
C PRO A 70 5.23 -16.00 -0.10
N GLU A 71 6.36 -16.20 0.56
CA GLU A 71 6.37 -16.70 1.93
C GLU A 71 5.59 -15.76 2.86
N ILE A 72 4.67 -16.32 3.66
CA ILE A 72 3.75 -15.54 4.50
C ILE A 72 4.47 -14.58 5.45
N TYR A 73 5.63 -15.01 5.98
CA TYR A 73 6.44 -14.18 6.84
C TYR A 73 7.04 -12.97 6.09
N GLU A 74 7.49 -13.16 4.85
CA GLU A 74 8.03 -12.08 4.03
C GLU A 74 6.94 -11.09 3.60
N PHE A 75 5.76 -11.60 3.29
CA PHE A 75 4.57 -10.79 3.02
C PHE A 75 4.22 -9.89 4.21
N GLN A 76 4.06 -10.48 5.40
CA GLN A 76 3.78 -9.71 6.61
C GLN A 76 4.89 -8.70 6.95
N LEU A 77 6.15 -9.00 6.63
CA LEU A 77 7.25 -8.04 6.78
C LEU A 77 7.16 -6.89 5.77
N ALA A 78 6.72 -7.12 4.54
CA ALA A 78 6.47 -6.07 3.57
C ALA A 78 5.34 -5.14 4.03
N LEU A 79 4.21 -5.71 4.48
CA LEU A 79 3.09 -4.97 5.04
C LEU A 79 3.51 -4.06 6.22
N LYS A 80 4.30 -4.58 7.16
CA LYS A 80 4.85 -3.81 8.28
C LYS A 80 5.79 -2.68 7.84
N ARG A 81 6.54 -2.87 6.74
CA ARG A 81 7.40 -1.82 6.17
C ARG A 81 6.58 -0.69 5.57
N ILE A 82 5.51 -1.02 4.84
CA ILE A 82 4.57 -0.02 4.30
C ILE A 82 3.95 0.79 5.46
N LEU A 83 3.45 0.14 6.52
CA LEU A 83 2.91 0.85 7.69
C LEU A 83 3.94 1.80 8.32
N LYS A 84 5.19 1.35 8.48
CA LYS A 84 6.27 2.20 9.01
C LYS A 84 6.60 3.38 8.09
N ASN A 85 6.45 3.22 6.78
CA ASN A 85 6.62 4.31 5.82
C ASN A 85 5.45 5.30 5.91
N ILE A 86 4.22 4.81 6.09
CA ILE A 86 3.04 5.65 6.34
C ILE A 86 3.20 6.45 7.64
N ASP A 87 3.68 5.85 8.74
CA ASP A 87 3.97 6.57 9.99
C ASP A 87 4.94 7.74 9.81
N ARG A 88 5.84 7.65 8.81
CA ARG A 88 6.78 8.73 8.47
C ARG A 88 6.11 9.78 7.58
N LEU A 89 5.31 9.35 6.61
CA LEU A 89 4.51 10.20 5.74
C LEU A 89 3.55 11.09 6.52
N GLU A 90 2.87 10.56 7.53
CA GLU A 90 1.91 11.33 8.36
C GLU A 90 2.57 12.46 9.17
N LYS A 91 3.90 12.41 9.37
CA LYS A 91 4.66 13.50 9.99
C LYS A 91 4.91 14.67 9.04
N ILE A 92 4.63 14.50 7.75
CA ILE A 92 4.72 15.53 6.72
C ILE A 92 3.31 16.05 6.47
N PRO A 93 3.00 17.31 6.86
CA PRO A 93 1.72 17.93 6.54
C PRO A 93 1.44 17.88 5.04
N LEU A 94 0.18 17.66 4.65
CA LEU A 94 -0.23 17.49 3.26
C LEU A 94 0.26 18.66 2.38
N GLU A 95 0.20 19.89 2.89
CA GLU A 95 0.61 21.12 2.20
C GLU A 95 2.13 21.24 2.00
N LYS A 96 2.92 20.36 2.65
CA LYS A 96 4.38 20.28 2.53
C LYS A 96 4.86 19.08 1.73
N ARG A 97 3.94 18.26 1.21
CA ARG A 97 4.26 17.13 0.33
C ARG A 97 4.53 17.62 -1.08
N THR A 98 5.25 16.81 -1.85
CA THR A 98 5.68 17.14 -3.20
C THR A 98 4.71 16.54 -4.22
N TYR A 99 4.15 17.38 -5.09
CA TYR A 99 3.27 16.98 -6.20
C TYR A 99 3.90 17.42 -7.51
N ASP A 100 3.84 16.57 -8.54
CA ASP A 100 4.33 16.85 -9.88
C ASP A 100 3.25 17.51 -10.77
#